data_AF-A0A7C2T639-F1
#
_entry.id   AF-A0A7C2T639-F1
#
_cell.length_a   1.000
_cell.length_b   1.000
_cell.length_c   1.000
_cell.angle_alpha   90.00
_cell.angle_beta   90.00
_cell.angle_gamma   90.00
#
_symmetry.space_group_name_H-M   'P 1'
#
loop_
_entity.id
_entity.type
_entity.pdbx_description
1 polymer ?
#
loop_
_entity_poly.entity_id
_entity_poly.type
_entity_poly.pdbx_seq_one_letter_code
_entity_poly.pdbx_strand_id
1 'polypeptide(L)'
;MKGRQTVTERWRQGSAVALGVASAAVLIASCLIGPANIAVGESLRQFFSDSAVGTIVREIRLPRALAAWLAGAALGASGAAMQGLLRNPLADPGVLGVSSMAALGAVI
;
A
#
# COMPACT_ATOMS: atom_id res chain seq x y z
N MET A 1 2.59 38.91 6.07
CA MET A 1 2.49 37.84 5.04
C MET A 1 2.96 36.44 5.50
N LYS A 2 3.59 36.29 6.69
CA LYS A 2 4.12 35.00 7.22
C LYS A 2 3.04 34.01 7.74
N GLY A 3 1.82 34.48 7.99
CA GLY A 3 0.74 33.66 8.58
C GLY A 3 0.09 32.62 7.65
N ARG A 4 0.02 32.87 6.33
CA ARG A 4 -0.68 31.97 5.39
C ARG A 4 0.07 30.67 5.07
N GLN A 5 1.40 30.65 5.18
CA GLN A 5 2.20 29.45 4.86
C GLN A 5 2.17 28.39 5.97
N THR A 6 2.05 28.81 7.23
CA THR A 6 1.94 27.86 8.36
C THR A 6 0.66 27.02 8.33
N VAL A 7 -0.44 27.59 7.81
CA VAL A 7 -1.73 26.90 7.75
C VAL A 7 -1.69 25.79 6.71
N THR A 8 -1.27 26.08 5.47
CA THR A 8 -1.21 25.07 4.40
C THR A 8 -0.23 23.93 4.68
N GLU A 9 0.87 24.21 5.39
CA GLU A 9 1.79 23.17 5.87
C GLU A 9 1.15 22.24 6.90
N ARG A 10 0.38 22.78 7.85
CA ARG A 10 -0.34 21.98 8.86
C ARG A 10 -1.40 21.09 8.23
N TRP A 11 -2.17 21.60 7.27
CA TRP A 11 -3.17 20.80 6.53
C TRP A 11 -2.51 19.69 5.69
N ARG A 12 -1.37 19.97 5.06
CA ARG A 12 -0.60 18.99 4.28
C ARG A 12 0.04 17.90 5.16
N GLN A 13 0.58 18.28 6.32
CA GLN A 13 1.12 17.31 7.28
C GLN A 13 0.02 16.44 7.88
N GLY A 14 -1.12 17.04 8.24
CA GLY A 14 -2.27 16.31 8.76
C GLY A 14 -2.80 15.27 7.77
N SER A 15 -2.93 15.63 6.49
CA SER A 15 -3.41 14.69 5.47
C SER A 15 -2.41 13.57 5.18
N ALA A 16 -1.10 13.85 5.14
CA ALA A 16 -0.08 12.82 4.96
C ALA A 16 -0.07 11.79 6.11
N VAL A 17 -0.16 12.26 7.35
CA VAL A 17 -0.25 11.38 8.53
C VAL A 17 -1.54 10.56 8.48
N ALA A 18 -2.68 11.18 8.17
CA ALA A 18 -3.96 10.48 8.06
C ALA A 18 -3.94 9.37 7.00
N LEU A 19 -3.37 9.65 5.82
CA LEU A 19 -3.22 8.65 4.75
C LEU A 19 -2.25 7.52 5.16
N GLY A 20 -1.15 7.85 5.84
CA GLY A 20 -0.22 6.87 6.38
C GLY A 20 -0.91 5.92 7.36
N VAL A 21 -1.64 6.47 8.33
CA VAL A 21 -2.42 5.69 9.31
C VAL A 21 -3.49 4.85 8.63
N ALA A 22 -4.24 5.41 7.67
CA ALA A 22 -5.25 4.67 6.92
C ALA A 22 -4.63 3.50 6.14
N SER A 23 -3.47 3.70 5.50
CA SER A 23 -2.78 2.64 4.76
C SER A 23 -2.31 1.51 5.67
N ALA A 24 -1.79 1.83 6.87
CA ALA A 24 -1.38 0.84 7.85
C ALA A 24 -2.60 0.07 8.41
N ALA A 25 -3.72 0.76 8.66
CA ALA A 25 -4.96 0.13 9.08
C ALA A 25 -5.48 -0.86 8.02
N VAL A 26 -5.44 -0.49 6.74
CA VAL A 26 -5.84 -1.38 5.63
C VAL A 26 -4.89 -2.58 5.50
N LEU A 27 -3.58 -2.39 5.68
CA LEU A 27 -2.61 -3.49 5.71
C LEU A 27 -2.95 -4.51 6.82
N ILE A 28 -3.20 -4.02 8.04
CA ILE A 28 -3.60 -4.88 9.16
C ILE A 28 -4.93 -5.58 8.88
N ALA A 29 -5.92 -4.86 8.36
CA ALA A 29 -7.22 -5.42 7.98
C ALA A 29 -7.08 -6.52 6.91
N SER A 30 -6.17 -6.36 5.94
CA SER A 30 -5.90 -7.37 4.90
C SER A 30 -5.33 -8.67 5.47
N CYS A 31 -4.64 -8.64 6.61
CA CYS A 31 -4.17 -9.86 7.28
C CYS A 31 -5.32 -10.58 8.01
N LEU A 32 -6.30 -9.82 8.52
CA LEU A 32 -7.41 -10.32 9.32
C LEU A 32 -8.57 -10.84 8.48
N ILE A 33 -8.81 -10.24 7.31
CA ILE A 33 -9.90 -10.61 6.40
C ILE A 33 -9.42 -11.71 5.45
N GLY A 34 -10.17 -12.80 5.34
CA GLY A 34 -9.92 -13.80 4.31
C GLY A 34 -11.03 -14.83 4.16
N PRO A 35 -10.96 -15.67 3.13
CA PRO A 35 -12.04 -16.57 2.72
C PRO A 35 -12.30 -17.72 3.71
N ALA A 36 -11.34 -18.02 4.58
CA ALA A 36 -11.59 -18.90 5.71
C ALA A 36 -12.44 -18.12 6.73
N ASN A 37 -13.69 -18.56 6.92
CA ASN A 37 -14.71 -18.01 7.82
C ASN A 37 -14.25 -18.05 9.30
N ILE A 38 -13.26 -17.23 9.64
CA ILE A 38 -12.64 -17.16 10.95
C ILE A 38 -12.97 -15.79 11.53
N ALA A 39 -13.46 -15.76 12.77
CA ALA A 39 -13.71 -14.51 13.47
C ALA A 39 -12.41 -13.69 13.59
N VAL A 40 -12.49 -12.36 13.45
CA VAL A 40 -11.34 -11.46 13.50
C VAL A 40 -10.52 -11.62 14.78
N GLY A 41 -11.20 -11.82 15.93
CA GLY A 41 -10.55 -12.06 17.21
C GLY A 41 -9.80 -13.40 17.29
N GLU A 42 -10.27 -14.40 16.55
CA GLU A 42 -9.63 -15.72 16.49
C GLU A 42 -8.41 -15.68 15.54
N SER A 43 -8.48 -14.91 14.46
CA SER A 43 -7.33 -14.70 13.55
C SER A 43 -6.13 -14.04 14.27
N LEU A 44 -6.39 -13.11 15.18
CA LEU A 44 -5.35 -12.47 16.02
C LEU A 44 -4.70 -13.44 17.01
N ARG A 45 -5.49 -14.32 17.64
CA ARG A 45 -4.96 -15.34 18.55
C ARG A 45 -4.18 -16.41 17.80
N GLN A 46 -4.72 -16.86 16.66
CA GLN A 46 -4.09 -17.87 15.82
C GLN A 46 -2.84 -17.35 15.11
N PHE A 47 -2.70 -16.03 14.93
CA PHE A 47 -1.46 -15.43 14.44
C PHE A 47 -0.25 -15.70 15.35
N PHE A 48 -0.47 -15.94 16.65
CA PHE A 48 0.57 -16.31 17.61
C PHE A 48 0.61 -17.81 17.93
N SER A 49 -0.34 -18.60 17.42
CA SER A 49 -0.42 -20.05 17.63
C SER A 49 0.21 -20.82 16.47
N ASP A 50 0.80 -21.99 16.74
CA ASP A 50 1.26 -22.95 15.72
C ASP A 50 0.11 -23.81 15.17
N SER A 51 -1.04 -23.19 14.89
CA SER A 51 -2.16 -23.87 14.22
C SER A 51 -2.02 -23.78 12.70
N ALA A 52 -2.63 -24.71 11.96
CA ALA A 52 -2.66 -24.68 10.49
C ALA A 52 -3.19 -23.33 9.94
N VAL A 53 -4.10 -22.68 10.69
CA VAL A 53 -4.61 -21.36 10.34
C VAL A 53 -3.57 -20.26 10.57
N GLY A 54 -2.77 -20.35 11.63
CA GLY A 54 -1.64 -19.46 11.87
C GLY A 54 -0.62 -19.49 10.72
N THR A 55 -0.31 -20.67 10.20
CA THR A 55 0.54 -20.85 9.01
C THR A 55 -0.05 -20.15 7.78
N ILE A 56 -1.35 -20.33 7.49
CA ILE A 56 -2.02 -19.65 6.36
C ILE A 56 -1.91 -18.13 6.48
N VAL A 57 -2.12 -17.57 7.68
CA VAL A 57 -2.02 -16.12 7.86
C VAL A 57 -0.58 -15.64 7.66
N ARG A 58 0.42 -16.34 8.19
CA ARG A 58 1.84 -15.95 8.11
C ARG A 58 2.47 -16.18 6.74
N GLU A 59 2.16 -17.29 6.08
CA GLU A 59 2.83 -17.71 4.85
C GLU A 59 2.06 -17.33 3.58
N ILE A 60 0.77 -17.01 3.68
CA ILE A 60 -0.06 -16.66 2.51
C ILE A 60 -0.57 -15.23 2.63
N ARG A 61 -1.27 -14.88 3.72
CA ARG A 61 -1.93 -13.56 3.82
C ARG A 61 -0.93 -12.43 4.03
N LEU A 62 0.00 -12.59 4.96
CA LEU A 62 1.01 -11.59 5.29
C LEU A 62 1.92 -11.24 4.10
N PRO A 63 2.55 -12.20 3.39
CA PRO A 63 3.39 -11.87 2.24
C PRO A 63 2.58 -11.22 1.10
N ARG A 64 1.34 -11.66 0.87
CA ARG A 64 0.44 -11.04 -0.13
C ARG A 64 0.08 -9.60 0.25
N ALA A 65 -0.28 -9.35 1.51
CA ALA A 65 -0.64 -8.03 2.00
C ALA A 65 0.56 -7.06 1.92
N LEU A 66 1.75 -7.53 2.30
CA LEU A 66 2.99 -6.76 2.16
C LEU A 66 3.31 -6.48 0.69
N ALA A 67 3.22 -7.48 -0.20
CA ALA A 67 3.45 -7.28 -1.62
C ALA A 67 2.50 -6.23 -2.22
N ALA A 68 1.20 -6.29 -1.88
CA ALA A 68 0.23 -5.31 -2.34
C ALA A 68 0.51 -3.90 -1.80
N TRP A 69 0.87 -3.78 -0.52
CA TRP A 69 1.19 -2.50 0.11
C TRP A 69 2.45 -1.86 -0.48
N LEU A 70 3.51 -2.65 -0.67
CA LEU A 70 4.76 -2.20 -1.29
C LEU A 70 4.57 -1.83 -2.77
N ALA A 71 3.83 -2.64 -3.54
CA ALA A 71 3.53 -2.32 -4.93
C ALA A 71 2.72 -1.02 -5.05
N GLY A 72 1.71 -0.82 -4.21
CA GLY A 72 0.93 0.42 -4.16
C GLY A 72 1.79 1.63 -3.79
N ALA A 73 2.68 1.50 -2.80
CA ALA A 73 3.60 2.56 -2.42
C ALA A 73 4.58 2.93 -3.55
N ALA A 74 5.13 1.93 -4.26
CA ALA A 74 6.03 2.13 -5.39
C ALA A 74 5.32 2.83 -6.57
N LEU A 75 4.09 2.41 -6.90
CA LEU A 75 3.27 3.05 -7.94
C LEU A 75 2.93 4.49 -7.58
N GLY A 76 2.50 4.75 -6.33
CA GLY A 76 2.21 6.10 -5.86
C GLY A 76 3.43 7.03 -5.88
N ALA A 77 4.59 6.54 -5.45
CA ALA A 77 5.84 7.29 -5.50
C ALA A 77 6.31 7.56 -6.94
N SER A 78 6.21 6.56 -7.82
CA SER A 78 6.55 6.69 -9.24
C SER A 78 5.64 7.71 -9.94
N GLY A 79 4.33 7.67 -9.67
CA GLY A 79 3.37 8.65 -10.18
C GLY A 79 3.68 10.08 -9.72
N ALA A 80 3.91 10.27 -8.42
CA ALA A 80 4.26 11.59 -7.87
C ALA A 80 5.58 12.13 -8.46
N ALA A 81 6.58 11.26 -8.64
CA ALA A 81 7.84 11.62 -9.27
C ALA A 81 7.64 12.02 -10.74
N MET A 82 6.86 11.25 -11.50
CA MET A 82 6.58 11.53 -12.91
C MET A 82 5.81 12.84 -13.10
N GLN A 83 4.80 13.07 -12.28
CA GLN A 83 4.03 14.32 -12.26
C GLN A 83 4.93 15.53 -11.95
N GLY A 84 5.90 15.38 -11.04
CA GLY A 84 6.90 16.41 -10.74
C GLY A 84 7.91 16.65 -11.86
N LEU A 85 8.43 15.58 -12.47
CA LEU A 85 9.38 15.62 -13.58
C LEU A 85 8.79 16.29 -14.82
N LEU A 86 7.61 15.86 -15.24
CA LEU A 86 6.94 16.36 -16.44
C LEU A 86 6.16 17.64 -16.19
N ARG A 87 6.00 18.04 -14.92
CA ARG A 87 5.12 19.15 -14.50
C ARG A 87 3.72 19.03 -15.08
N ASN A 88 3.25 17.80 -15.25
CA ASN A 88 1.96 17.45 -15.82
C ASN A 88 1.21 16.57 -14.82
N PRO A 89 0.12 17.07 -14.20
CA PRO A 89 -0.62 16.30 -13.20
C PRO A 89 -1.31 15.06 -13.77
N LEU A 90 -1.40 14.93 -15.10
CA LEU A 90 -1.96 13.76 -15.79
C LEU A 90 -0.90 12.74 -16.22
N ALA A 91 0.37 12.97 -15.90
CA ALA A 91 1.45 12.05 -16.24
C ALA A 91 1.34 10.74 -15.44
N ASP A 92 1.45 9.62 -16.13
CA ASP A 92 1.43 8.27 -15.57
C ASP A 92 2.71 7.51 -15.97
N PRO A 93 3.39 6.82 -15.04
CA PRO A 93 4.61 6.07 -15.34
C PRO A 93 4.43 4.95 -16.37
N GLY A 94 3.22 4.43 -16.57
CA GLY A 94 2.92 3.41 -17.58
C GLY A 94 3.11 3.90 -19.02
N VAL A 95 3.02 5.21 -19.27
CA VAL A 95 3.15 5.81 -20.61
C VAL A 95 4.57 5.67 -21.17
N LEU A 96 5.58 5.49 -20.32
CA LEU A 96 6.99 5.32 -20.75
C LEU A 96 7.33 3.89 -21.21
N GLY A 97 6.35 2.98 -21.28
CA GLY A 97 6.54 1.60 -21.75
C GLY A 97 7.12 0.64 -20.71
N VAL A 98 7.29 1.06 -19.47
CA VAL A 98 7.80 0.23 -18.35
C VAL A 98 6.91 -1.01 -18.14
N SER A 99 5.59 -0.84 -18.19
CA SER A 99 4.62 -1.93 -18.05
C SER A 99 4.70 -2.94 -19.21
N SER A 100 4.92 -2.46 -20.44
CA SER A 100 5.06 -3.32 -21.62
C SER A 100 6.33 -4.17 -21.55
N MET A 101 7.44 -3.59 -21.10
CA MET A 101 8.70 -4.33 -20.92
C MET A 101 8.64 -5.33 -19.76
N ALA A 102 7.97 -4.97 -18.66
CA ALA A 102 7.73 -5.91 -17.55
C ALA A 102 6.86 -7.10 -18.00
N ALA A 103 5.82 -6.85 -18.79
CA ALA A 103 4.98 -7.92 -19.34
C ALA A 103 5.75 -8.84 -20.30
N LEU A 104 6.60 -8.27 -21.16
CA LEU A 104 7.47 -9.04 -22.05
C LEU A 104 8.43 -9.93 -21.25
N GLY A 105 9.11 -9.36 -20.23
CA GLY A 105 10.03 -10.10 -19.37
C GLY A 105 9.36 -11.12 -18.45
N ALA A 106 8.06 -11.02 -18.21
CA ALA A 106 7.30 -12.05 -17.50
C ALA A 106 6.91 -13.24 -18.39
N VAL A 107 6.86 -13.04 -19.71
CA VAL A 107 6.47 -14.07 -20.70
C VAL A 107 7.65 -14.88 -21.21
N ILE A 108 8.83 -14.25 -21.30
CA ILE A 108 10.09 -14.88 -21.73
C ILE A 108 10.77 -15.52 -20.53
#